data_AF-A0A3M6HXA2-F1
#
_entry.id   AF-A0A3M6HXA2-F1
#
_cell.length_a   1.000
_cell.length_b   1.000
_cell.length_c   1.000
_cell.angle_alpha   90.00
_cell.angle_beta   90.00
_cell.angle_gamma   90.00
#
_symmetry.space_group_name_H-M   'P 1'
#
loop_
_entity.id
_entity.type
_entity.pdbx_description
1 polymer ?
#
loop_
_entity_poly.entity_id
_entity_poly.type
_entity_poly.pdbx_seq_one_letter_code
_entity_poly.pdbx_strand_id
1 'polypeptide(L)'
;MRTAVHISLWSALLCSPAPATASTVHRCEDASGKIMFTTLGCPEGHSTSMQRAFNAPPGTNIDLLPPANLSAPTRRKPASQELVVVGTRDDGCGNRLSAEQRRTAIINQRTPPGMTMRDVESLLGRPDKITNRNGELHYVYNQKKDRSNNVTFDRNGCVKGKR
;
A
#
# COMPACT_ATOMS: atom_id res chain seq x y z
N MET A 1 -64.36 -24.44 23.20
CA MET A 1 -63.05 -24.30 23.89
C MET A 1 -61.97 -25.25 23.37
N ARG A 2 -62.26 -26.54 23.10
CA ARG A 2 -61.25 -27.51 22.59
C ARG A 2 -60.65 -27.13 21.22
N THR A 3 -61.45 -26.63 20.28
CA THR A 3 -60.98 -26.24 18.93
C THR A 3 -59.99 -25.07 18.94
N ALA A 4 -60.19 -24.08 19.82
CA ALA A 4 -59.29 -22.94 19.95
C ALA A 4 -57.90 -23.33 20.48
N VAL A 5 -57.83 -24.35 21.34
CA VAL A 5 -56.56 -24.88 21.86
C VAL A 5 -55.79 -25.62 20.77
N HIS A 6 -56.48 -26.40 19.92
CA HIS A 6 -55.84 -27.09 18.80
C HIS A 6 -55.29 -26.14 17.74
N ILE A 7 -56.00 -25.05 17.44
CA ILE A 7 -55.55 -24.02 16.48
C ILE A 7 -54.33 -23.28 17.03
N SER A 8 -54.30 -22.96 18.33
CA SER A 8 -53.15 -22.33 18.98
C SER A 8 -51.92 -23.23 18.98
N LEU A 9 -52.10 -24.54 19.23
CA LEU A 9 -51.01 -25.52 19.24
C LEU A 9 -50.38 -25.72 17.84
N TRP A 10 -51.21 -25.73 16.79
CA TRP A 10 -50.73 -25.83 15.40
C TRP A 10 -49.96 -24.58 14.98
N SER A 11 -50.45 -23.40 15.35
CA SER A 11 -49.79 -22.12 15.07
C SER A 11 -48.39 -22.05 15.72
N ALA A 12 -48.25 -22.58 16.95
CA ALA A 12 -46.95 -22.63 17.64
C ALA A 12 -45.97 -23.62 16.99
N LEU A 13 -46.45 -24.73 16.43
CA LEU A 13 -45.59 -25.72 15.76
C LEU A 13 -45.04 -25.19 14.43
N LEU A 14 -45.85 -24.48 13.63
CA LEU A 14 -45.41 -23.90 12.35
C LEU A 14 -44.44 -22.70 12.50
N CYS A 15 -44.47 -22.00 13.64
CA CYS A 15 -43.54 -20.90 13.93
C CYS A 15 -42.22 -21.33 14.56
N SER A 16 -41.94 -22.63 14.65
CA SER A 16 -40.64 -23.10 15.16
C SER A 16 -39.56 -22.80 14.12
N PRO A 17 -38.56 -21.94 14.42
CA PRO A 17 -37.47 -21.66 13.49
C PRO A 17 -36.71 -22.97 13.26
N ALA A 18 -36.66 -23.43 12.01
CA ALA A 18 -35.80 -24.53 11.64
C ALA A 18 -34.35 -24.16 12.02
N PRO A 19 -33.61 -25.01 12.75
CA PRO A 19 -32.22 -24.72 13.05
C PRO A 19 -31.48 -24.62 11.72
N ALA A 20 -30.97 -23.42 11.40
CA ALA A 20 -30.03 -23.24 10.31
C ALA A 20 -28.78 -24.04 10.68
N THR A 21 -28.62 -25.22 10.10
CA THR A 21 -27.46 -26.07 10.36
C THR A 21 -26.23 -25.37 9.79
N ALA A 22 -25.34 -24.91 10.67
CA ALA A 22 -24.02 -24.50 10.26
C ALA A 22 -23.34 -25.71 9.60
N SER A 23 -23.10 -25.66 8.30
CA SER A 23 -22.45 -26.77 7.59
C SER A 23 -21.00 -26.87 8.06
N THR A 24 -20.66 -27.90 8.81
CA THR A 24 -19.28 -28.24 9.14
C THR A 24 -18.69 -29.08 8.02
N VAL A 25 -17.51 -28.71 7.55
CA VAL A 25 -16.75 -29.45 6.53
C VAL A 25 -15.43 -29.92 7.14
N HIS A 26 -14.98 -31.11 6.77
CA HIS A 26 -13.67 -31.61 7.17
C HIS A 26 -12.63 -31.09 6.17
N ARG A 27 -11.62 -30.37 6.68
CA ARG A 27 -10.38 -30.05 5.96
C ARG A 27 -9.43 -31.21 6.15
N CYS A 28 -9.15 -31.91 5.06
CA CYS A 28 -8.22 -33.03 5.01
C CYS A 28 -6.93 -32.57 4.34
N GLU A 29 -5.79 -32.83 4.96
CA GLU A 29 -4.48 -32.51 4.40
C GLU A 29 -3.61 -33.76 4.33
N ASP A 30 -3.12 -34.06 3.13
CA ASP A 30 -2.29 -35.24 2.86
C ASP A 30 -0.80 -34.99 3.16
N ALA A 31 0.02 -36.05 3.12
CA ALA A 31 1.46 -35.95 3.36
C ALA A 31 2.22 -35.11 2.32
N SER A 32 1.60 -34.83 1.16
CA SER A 32 2.14 -33.96 0.12
C SER A 32 1.69 -32.49 0.26
N GLY A 33 0.87 -32.18 1.27
CA GLY A 33 0.31 -30.84 1.51
C GLY A 33 -0.91 -30.51 0.65
N LYS A 34 -1.52 -31.48 -0.04
CA LYS A 34 -2.78 -31.28 -0.76
C LYS A 34 -3.93 -31.18 0.23
N ILE A 35 -4.70 -30.11 0.10
CA ILE A 35 -5.86 -29.83 0.96
C ILE A 35 -7.15 -30.12 0.19
N MET A 36 -8.04 -30.89 0.81
CA MET A 36 -9.37 -31.18 0.30
C MET A 36 -10.43 -30.92 1.38
N PHE A 37 -11.60 -30.44 0.96
CA PHE A 37 -12.75 -30.24 1.84
C PHE A 37 -13.84 -31.25 1.51
N THR A 38 -14.32 -31.97 2.53
CA THR A 38 -15.33 -33.03 2.37
C THR A 38 -16.30 -33.04 3.54
N THR A 39 -17.56 -33.36 3.27
CA THR A 39 -18.61 -33.55 4.30
C THR A 39 -18.70 -34.99 4.79
N LEU A 40 -18.08 -35.94 4.08
CA LEU A 40 -18.17 -37.38 4.36
C LEU A 40 -17.04 -37.90 5.26
N GLY A 41 -16.09 -37.05 5.67
CA GLY A 41 -14.91 -37.41 6.46
C GLY A 41 -13.64 -37.58 5.61
N CYS A 42 -12.49 -37.60 6.28
CA CYS A 42 -11.19 -37.69 5.61
C CYS A 42 -10.74 -39.13 5.38
N PRO A 43 -10.04 -39.41 4.27
CA PRO A 43 -9.43 -40.71 4.01
C PRO A 43 -8.27 -41.00 4.98
N GLU A 44 -7.98 -42.30 5.16
CA GLU A 44 -6.92 -42.78 6.05
C GLU A 44 -5.56 -42.13 5.75
N GLY A 45 -4.81 -41.79 6.81
CA GLY A 45 -3.50 -41.14 6.70
C GLY A 45 -3.53 -39.64 6.39
N HIS A 46 -4.69 -39.00 6.25
CA HIS A 46 -4.81 -37.54 6.13
C HIS A 46 -5.01 -36.91 7.50
N SER A 47 -4.38 -35.75 7.71
CA SER A 47 -4.65 -34.94 8.91
C SER A 47 -6.03 -34.28 8.76
N THR A 48 -6.85 -34.39 9.82
CA THR A 48 -8.25 -33.93 9.79
C THR A 48 -8.42 -32.69 10.67
N SER A 49 -9.07 -31.66 10.13
CA SER A 49 -9.43 -30.45 10.87
C SER A 49 -10.86 -30.07 10.54
N MET A 50 -11.72 -29.98 11.55
CA MET A 50 -13.11 -29.58 11.36
C MET A 50 -13.20 -28.06 11.15
N GLN A 51 -13.76 -27.64 10.02
CA GLN A 51 -13.93 -26.24 9.66
C GLN A 51 -15.42 -25.90 9.61
N ARG A 52 -15.80 -24.82 10.29
CA ARG A 52 -17.17 -24.30 10.23
C ARG A 52 -17.32 -23.47 8.97
N ALA A 53 -18.09 -23.93 7.99
CA ALA A 53 -18.38 -23.14 6.80
C ALA A 53 -19.44 -22.10 7.15
N PHE A 54 -19.00 -20.85 7.28
CA PHE A 54 -19.86 -19.71 7.51
C PHE A 54 -20.29 -19.12 6.15
N ASN A 55 -21.55 -19.34 5.79
CA ASN A 55 -22.14 -18.72 4.60
C ASN A 55 -22.76 -17.39 5.02
N ALA A 56 -22.03 -16.29 4.84
CA ALA A 56 -22.55 -14.97 5.16
C ALA A 56 -23.72 -14.61 4.22
N PRO A 57 -24.85 -14.08 4.73
CA PRO A 57 -25.95 -13.65 3.88
C PRO A 57 -25.51 -12.48 2.96
N PRO A 58 -26.09 -12.37 1.75
CA PRO A 58 -25.76 -11.31 0.82
C PRO A 58 -26.01 -9.93 1.46
N GLY A 59 -25.01 -9.04 1.41
CA GLY A 59 -25.03 -7.72 2.07
C GLY A 59 -24.33 -7.67 3.44
N THR A 60 -23.79 -8.79 3.92
CA THR A 60 -22.98 -8.81 5.14
C THR A 60 -21.57 -8.29 4.88
N ASN A 61 -21.17 -7.22 5.57
CA ASN A 61 -19.79 -6.76 5.60
C ASN A 61 -19.00 -7.68 6.56
N ILE A 62 -18.33 -8.68 6.01
CA ILE A 62 -17.43 -9.54 6.78
C ILE A 62 -16.06 -8.87 6.77
N ASP A 63 -15.54 -8.52 7.95
CA ASP A 63 -14.14 -8.10 8.06
C ASP A 63 -13.25 -9.30 7.73
N LEU A 64 -12.69 -9.30 6.51
CA LEU A 64 -11.80 -10.36 5.99
C LEU A 64 -10.46 -10.44 6.72
N LEU A 65 -10.19 -9.51 7.64
CA LEU A 65 -8.94 -9.46 8.39
C LEU A 65 -9.19 -9.99 9.81
N PRO A 66 -8.32 -10.88 10.32
CA PRO A 66 -8.36 -11.25 11.73
C PRO A 66 -8.22 -9.97 12.56
N PRO A 67 -8.93 -9.86 13.71
CA PRO A 67 -8.81 -8.71 14.58
C PRO A 67 -7.33 -8.51 14.90
N ALA A 68 -6.82 -7.30 14.65
CA ALA A 68 -5.43 -6.98 14.92
C ALA A 68 -5.17 -7.25 16.40
N ASN A 69 -4.28 -8.20 16.71
CA ASN A 69 -3.83 -8.43 18.07
C ASN A 69 -3.08 -7.17 18.54
N LEU A 70 -3.81 -6.27 19.20
CA LEU A 70 -3.26 -5.03 19.78
C LEU A 70 -2.24 -5.29 20.90
N SER A 71 -2.14 -6.55 21.36
CA SER A 71 -1.19 -7.00 22.39
C SER A 71 0.17 -7.44 21.85
N ALA A 72 0.40 -7.40 20.53
CA ALA A 72 1.73 -7.65 20.00
C ALA A 72 2.65 -6.49 20.44
N PRO A 73 3.82 -6.75 21.04
CA PRO A 73 4.77 -5.69 21.32
C PRO A 73 5.05 -4.97 20.01
N THR A 74 4.92 -3.64 20.02
CA THR A 74 5.29 -2.77 18.89
C THR A 74 6.56 -3.34 18.29
N ARG A 75 6.45 -3.87 17.06
CA ARG A 75 7.59 -4.37 16.30
C ARG A 75 8.56 -3.20 16.26
N ARG A 76 9.63 -3.27 17.07
CA ARG A 76 10.69 -2.27 17.04
C ARG A 76 11.03 -2.11 15.57
N LYS A 77 10.87 -0.89 15.04
CA LYS A 77 11.26 -0.59 13.65
C LYS A 77 12.63 -1.22 13.47
N PRO A 78 12.82 -2.18 12.53
CA PRO A 78 14.15 -2.70 12.30
C PRO A 78 15.05 -1.49 12.06
N ALA A 79 16.19 -1.45 12.78
CA ALA A 79 17.19 -0.43 12.59
C ALA A 79 17.39 -0.25 11.08
N SER A 80 17.32 1.00 10.61
CA SER A 80 17.29 1.40 9.21
C SER A 80 18.12 0.45 8.34
N GLN A 81 17.46 -0.50 7.69
CA GLN A 81 18.12 -1.29 6.66
C GLN A 81 18.41 -0.29 5.54
N GLU A 82 19.69 0.04 5.38
CA GLU A 82 20.17 0.85 4.28
C GLU A 82 19.82 0.10 2.99
N LEU A 83 18.78 0.57 2.31
CA LEU A 83 18.36 0.03 1.03
C LEU A 83 19.46 0.34 0.01
N VAL A 84 20.37 -0.62 -0.21
CA VAL A 84 21.39 -0.51 -1.25
C VAL A 84 20.72 -0.79 -2.60
N VAL A 85 20.31 0.28 -3.28
CA VAL A 85 19.79 0.20 -4.65
C VAL A 85 20.98 0.09 -5.61
N VAL A 86 21.20 -1.10 -6.15
CA VAL A 86 22.23 -1.34 -7.17
C VAL A 86 21.62 -1.09 -8.56
N GLY A 87 22.21 -0.18 -9.35
CA GLY A 87 21.79 0.10 -10.72
C GLY A 87 21.04 1.42 -10.95
N THR A 88 21.23 2.42 -10.09
CA THR A 88 20.72 3.78 -10.39
C THR A 88 21.39 4.32 -11.66
N ARG A 89 20.58 4.88 -12.57
CA ARG A 89 21.11 5.59 -13.74
C ARG A 89 21.99 6.72 -13.25
N ASP A 90 23.24 6.75 -13.72
CA ASP A 90 24.10 7.89 -13.49
C ASP A 90 23.61 9.03 -14.38
N ASP A 91 23.00 10.03 -13.76
CA ASP A 91 22.49 11.22 -14.44
C ASP A 91 23.63 12.19 -14.83
N GLY A 92 24.90 11.83 -14.60
CA GLY A 92 26.08 12.60 -15.00
C GLY A 92 26.37 13.81 -14.12
N CYS A 93 25.43 14.22 -13.27
CA CYS A 93 25.59 15.31 -12.29
C CYS A 93 26.33 14.90 -11.02
N GLY A 94 26.82 13.65 -10.99
CA GLY A 94 27.43 13.02 -9.85
C GLY A 94 26.38 12.80 -8.77
N ASN A 95 26.33 11.60 -8.21
CA ASN A 95 25.52 11.26 -7.04
C ASN A 95 26.01 12.00 -5.76
N ARG A 96 26.34 13.29 -5.86
CA ARG A 96 26.83 14.19 -4.81
C ARG A 96 25.73 14.58 -3.82
N LEU A 97 24.48 14.29 -4.15
CA LEU A 97 23.33 14.41 -3.25
C LEU A 97 22.86 13.02 -2.87
N SER A 98 22.78 12.75 -1.56
CA SER A 98 22.12 11.53 -1.08
C SER A 98 20.63 11.55 -1.47
N ALA A 99 20.01 10.37 -1.60
CA ALA A 99 18.58 10.28 -1.93
C ALA A 99 17.70 11.07 -0.95
N GLU A 100 18.10 11.13 0.32
CA GLU A 100 17.42 11.89 1.37
C GLU A 100 17.56 13.41 1.18
N GLN A 101 18.76 13.90 0.85
CA GLN A 101 18.99 15.31 0.53
C GLN A 101 18.24 15.73 -0.74
N ARG A 102 18.21 14.87 -1.76
CA ARG A 102 17.42 15.07 -2.98
C ARG A 102 15.93 15.19 -2.62
N ARG A 103 15.38 14.26 -1.84
CA ARG A 103 13.98 14.27 -1.40
C ARG A 103 13.62 15.49 -0.55
N THR A 104 14.50 15.90 0.36
CA THR A 104 14.28 17.05 1.25
C THR A 104 14.29 18.36 0.48
N ALA A 105 15.16 18.47 -0.53
CA ALA A 105 15.20 19.60 -1.44
C ALA A 105 13.93 19.70 -2.30
N ILE A 106 13.44 18.55 -2.79
CA ILE A 106 12.17 18.45 -3.51
C ILE A 106 11.00 18.96 -2.65
N ILE A 107 10.90 18.48 -1.41
CA ILE A 107 9.82 18.85 -0.48
C ILE A 107 9.85 20.35 -0.17
N ASN A 108 11.04 20.91 0.01
CA ASN A 108 11.20 22.32 0.38
C ASN A 108 11.29 23.28 -0.82
N GLN A 109 11.09 22.78 -2.05
CA GLN A 109 11.21 23.57 -3.29
C GLN A 109 12.56 24.30 -3.40
N ARG A 110 13.64 23.66 -2.91
CA ARG A 110 15.00 24.18 -2.99
C ARG A 110 15.76 23.43 -4.08
N THR A 111 16.65 24.14 -4.77
CA THR A 111 17.45 23.60 -5.86
C THR A 111 18.93 23.53 -5.45
N PRO A 112 19.35 22.50 -4.70
CA PRO A 112 20.73 22.33 -4.28
C PRO A 112 21.66 22.07 -5.48
N PRO A 113 22.97 22.34 -5.34
CA PRO A 113 23.95 22.01 -6.36
C PRO A 113 23.95 20.52 -6.68
N GLY A 114 24.04 20.15 -7.96
CA GLY A 114 24.05 18.76 -8.42
C GLY A 114 22.69 18.16 -8.80
N MET A 115 21.60 18.93 -8.75
CA MET A 115 20.33 18.53 -9.38
C MET A 115 20.43 18.57 -10.92
N THR A 116 19.66 17.70 -11.58
CA THR A 116 19.54 17.70 -13.05
C THR A 116 18.55 18.74 -13.53
N MET A 117 18.72 19.25 -14.75
CA MET A 117 17.76 20.14 -15.40
C MET A 117 16.32 19.59 -15.39
N ARG A 118 16.16 18.29 -15.68
CA ARG A 118 14.85 17.62 -15.68
C ARG A 118 14.20 17.63 -14.30
N ASP A 119 14.96 17.37 -13.25
CA ASP A 119 14.44 17.40 -11.87
C ASP A 119 13.99 18.81 -11.50
N VAL A 120 14.74 19.84 -11.89
CA VAL A 120 14.35 21.24 -11.64
C VAL A 120 13.07 21.61 -12.38
N GLU A 121 12.95 21.23 -13.65
CA GLU A 121 11.72 21.43 -14.42
C GLU A 121 10.52 20.66 -13.83
N SER A 122 10.74 19.45 -13.30
CA SER A 122 9.70 18.70 -12.60
C SER A 122 9.28 19.36 -11.27
N LEU A 123 10.15 20.15 -10.65
CA LEU A 123 9.89 20.80 -9.35
C LEU A 123 9.24 22.16 -9.48
N LEU A 124 9.77 22.99 -10.39
CA LEU A 124 9.36 24.38 -10.56
C LEU A 124 8.43 24.57 -11.76
N GLY A 125 8.28 23.55 -12.60
CA GLY A 125 7.58 23.63 -13.86
C GLY A 125 8.46 24.17 -14.99
N ARG A 126 7.81 24.66 -16.05
CA ARG A 126 8.50 25.28 -17.17
C ARG A 126 9.05 26.66 -16.76
N PRO A 127 10.31 26.98 -17.09
CA PRO A 127 10.87 28.31 -16.83
C PRO A 127 10.18 29.38 -17.69
N ASP A 128 10.10 30.60 -17.17
CA ASP A 128 9.55 31.75 -17.90
C ASP A 128 10.56 32.30 -18.91
N LYS A 129 11.85 32.24 -18.57
CA LYS A 129 12.93 32.68 -19.45
C LYS A 129 14.13 31.76 -19.36
N ILE A 130 14.64 31.40 -20.52
CA ILE A 130 15.87 30.62 -20.68
C ILE A 130 16.90 31.52 -21.34
N THR A 131 18.09 31.62 -20.75
CA THR A 131 19.23 32.32 -21.35
C THR A 131 20.45 31.43 -21.32
N ASN A 132 21.21 31.40 -22.41
CA ASN A 132 22.47 30.67 -22.48
C ASN A 132 23.60 31.68 -22.59
N ARG A 133 24.55 31.65 -21.66
CA ARG A 133 25.72 32.54 -21.66
C ARG A 133 26.97 31.71 -21.38
N ASN A 134 27.94 31.76 -22.29
CA ASN A 134 29.24 31.09 -22.13
C ASN A 134 29.14 29.57 -21.84
N GLY A 135 28.08 28.90 -22.31
CA GLY A 135 27.84 27.48 -22.03
C GLY A 135 27.21 27.20 -20.67
N GLU A 136 26.80 28.24 -19.94
CA GLU A 136 25.93 28.14 -18.78
C GLU A 136 24.48 28.44 -19.19
N LEU A 137 23.56 27.60 -18.73
CA LEU A 137 22.14 27.77 -18.97
C LEU A 137 21.53 28.42 -17.71
N HIS A 138 20.84 29.54 -17.85
CA HIS A 138 20.14 30.19 -16.74
C HIS A 138 18.64 30.10 -16.98
N TYR A 139 17.94 29.51 -16.03
CA TYR A 139 16.49 29.43 -15.99
C TYR A 139 15.96 30.43 -14.97
N VAL A 140 15.08 31.31 -15.43
CA VAL A 140 14.43 32.30 -14.58
C VAL A 140 12.97 31.92 -14.43
N TYR A 141 12.54 31.83 -13.16
CA TYR A 141 11.17 31.56 -12.75
C TYR A 141 10.65 32.79 -12.00
N ASN A 142 9.63 33.42 -12.55
CA ASN A 142 8.96 34.58 -11.98
C ASN A 142 7.69 34.11 -11.25
N GLN A 143 7.71 34.14 -9.93
CA GLN A 143 6.54 33.79 -9.13
C GLN A 143 5.63 35.02 -8.96
N LYS A 144 4.32 34.78 -8.82
CA LYS A 144 3.26 35.80 -8.71
C LYS A 144 3.34 36.73 -7.48
N LYS A 145 4.38 36.65 -6.64
CA LYS A 145 4.56 37.39 -5.38
C LYS A 145 5.90 38.14 -5.31
N ASP A 146 6.36 38.71 -6.42
CA ASP A 146 7.67 39.40 -6.55
C ASP A 146 8.91 38.56 -6.16
N ARG A 147 8.75 37.23 -6.14
CA ARG A 147 9.87 36.30 -5.92
C ARG A 147 10.32 35.77 -7.27
N SER A 148 11.57 36.01 -7.63
CA SER A 148 12.22 35.39 -8.77
C SER A 148 13.23 34.36 -8.31
N ASN A 149 13.18 33.17 -8.89
CA ASN A 149 14.20 32.14 -8.70
C ASN A 149 15.02 32.07 -9.99
N ASN A 150 16.34 32.18 -9.85
CA ASN A 150 17.28 31.97 -10.95
C ASN A 150 18.10 30.72 -10.65
N VAL A 151 18.03 29.73 -11.55
CA VAL A 151 18.79 28.50 -11.48
C VAL A 151 19.79 28.48 -12.62
N THR A 152 21.07 28.32 -12.28
CA THR A 152 22.16 28.24 -13.27
C THR A 152 22.63 26.81 -13.39
N PHE A 153 22.73 26.32 -14.62
CA PHE A 153 23.22 25.00 -14.96
C PHE A 153 24.60 25.10 -15.63
N ASP A 154 25.43 24.11 -15.37
CA ASP A 154 26.68 23.91 -16.08
C ASP A 154 26.46 23.28 -17.48
N ARG A 155 27.56 23.07 -18.20
CA ARG A 155 27.56 22.44 -19.54
C ARG A 155 27.05 20.99 -19.52
N ASN A 156 27.06 20.33 -18.36
CA ASN A 156 26.56 18.97 -18.19
C ASN A 156 25.06 18.95 -17.84
N GLY A 157 24.41 20.12 -17.70
CA GLY A 157 22.99 20.23 -17.34
C GLY A 157 22.74 20.11 -15.83
N CYS A 158 23.76 20.35 -15.01
CA CYS A 158 23.72 20.20 -13.56
C CYS A 158 23.68 21.55 -12.87
N VAL A 159 22.87 21.67 -11.83
CA VAL A 159 22.72 22.93 -11.06
C VAL A 159 24.05 23.30 -10.40
N LYS A 160 24.49 24.54 -10.66
CA LYS A 160 25.65 25.13 -9.98
C LYS A 160 25.23 25.73 -8.64
N GLY A 161 26.06 25.51 -7.63
CA GLY A 161 25.89 26.15 -6.33
C GLY A 161 26.15 27.66 -6.42
N LYS A 162 25.33 28.45 -5.76
CA LYS A 162 25.61 29.87 -5.53
C LYS A 162 26.83 29.93 -4.59
N ARG A 163 27.93 30.54 -5.03
CA ARG A 163 29.05 30.88 -4.15
C ARG A 163 28.64 31.96 -3.16
#